data_AF-A0A1Z3N9P9-F1
#
_entry.id   AF-A0A1Z3N9P9-F1
#
_cell.length_a   1.000
_cell.length_b   1.000
_cell.length_c   1.000
_cell.angle_alpha   90.00
_cell.angle_beta   90.00
_cell.angle_gamma   90.00
#
_symmetry.space_group_name_H-M   'P 1'
#
loop_
_entity.id
_entity.type
_entity.pdbx_description
1 polymer ?
#
loop_
_entity_poly.entity_id
_entity_poly.type
_entity_poly.pdbx_seq_one_letter_code
_entity_poly.pdbx_strand_id
1 'polypeptide(L)'
;MKKLLISAVVLFSSLHAGASVAKLVCVPGYEPMRADAVIEVIFNRTIDPLKPVVGAYNLGAALKFHDKITGQTYTRSDVVLVPASSMDDVNLRGGAAGMVHIRISPVLKNGAFMGRYTGDLFINDLDSRHYYNLTGTSQEPGIVCEAR
;
A
#
# COMPACT_ATOMS: atom_id res chain seq x y z
N MET A 1 -46.84 4.23 -37.16
CA MET A 1 -45.87 3.29 -36.54
C MET A 1 -45.37 3.92 -35.24
N LYS A 2 -45.82 3.42 -34.07
CA LYS A 2 -45.41 3.93 -32.75
C LYS A 2 -44.14 3.19 -32.31
N LYS A 3 -43.01 3.90 -32.16
CA LYS A 3 -41.79 3.35 -31.55
C LYS A 3 -41.84 3.63 -30.05
N LEU A 4 -42.04 2.58 -29.25
CA LEU A 4 -41.82 2.63 -27.81
C LEU A 4 -40.30 2.70 -27.55
N LEU A 5 -39.87 3.73 -26.83
CA LEU A 5 -38.55 3.81 -26.20
C LEU A 5 -38.65 3.08 -24.85
N ILE A 6 -38.04 1.90 -24.77
CA ILE A 6 -37.86 1.17 -23.51
C ILE A 6 -36.67 1.82 -22.80
N SER A 7 -36.96 2.55 -21.73
CA SER A 7 -35.95 3.13 -20.85
C SER A 7 -35.38 2.01 -19.96
N ALA A 8 -34.15 1.59 -20.22
CA ALA A 8 -33.43 0.65 -19.38
C ALA A 8 -32.87 1.41 -18.17
N VAL A 9 -33.57 1.31 -17.04
CA VAL A 9 -33.03 1.72 -15.74
C VAL A 9 -31.94 0.71 -15.36
N VAL A 10 -30.68 1.10 -15.56
CA VAL A 10 -29.54 0.36 -15.02
C VAL A 10 -29.48 0.64 -13.52
N LEU A 11 -29.99 -0.31 -12.73
CA LEU A 11 -29.73 -0.37 -11.30
C LEU A 11 -28.23 -0.63 -11.10
N PHE A 12 -27.50 0.41 -10.70
CA PHE A 12 -26.16 0.27 -10.14
C PHE A 12 -26.29 -0.39 -8.77
N SER A 13 -26.36 -1.72 -8.75
CA SER A 13 -26.06 -2.51 -7.56
C SER A 13 -24.60 -2.27 -7.22
N SER A 14 -24.33 -1.37 -6.28
CA SER A 14 -23.01 -1.22 -5.65
C SER A 14 -22.72 -2.46 -4.80
N LEU A 15 -22.34 -3.54 -5.51
CA LEU A 15 -21.64 -4.66 -4.93
C LEU A 15 -20.36 -4.11 -4.28
N HIS A 16 -20.39 -3.93 -2.97
CA HIS A 16 -19.19 -3.77 -2.15
C HIS A 16 -18.48 -5.12 -2.10
N ALA A 17 -18.00 -5.60 -3.25
CA ALA A 17 -16.98 -6.63 -3.29
C ALA A 17 -15.82 -6.07 -2.46
N GLY A 18 -15.53 -6.69 -1.32
CA GLY A 18 -14.45 -6.27 -0.44
C GLY A 18 -13.19 -6.06 -1.27
N ALA A 19 -12.60 -4.87 -1.16
CA ALA A 19 -11.46 -4.50 -2.00
C ALA A 19 -10.28 -5.40 -1.63
N SER A 20 -10.07 -6.49 -2.36
CA SER A 20 -8.97 -7.42 -2.08
C SER A 20 -7.68 -6.89 -2.72
N VAL A 21 -6.68 -6.56 -1.90
CA VAL A 21 -5.42 -5.94 -2.35
C VAL A 21 -4.29 -6.96 -2.29
N ALA A 22 -3.67 -7.25 -3.43
CA ALA A 22 -2.52 -8.16 -3.52
C ALA A 22 -1.18 -7.42 -3.58
N LYS A 23 -1.19 -6.21 -4.17
CA LYS A 23 0.01 -5.42 -4.37
C LYS A 23 -0.28 -3.94 -4.12
N LEU A 24 0.72 -3.24 -3.58
CA LEU A 24 0.80 -1.79 -3.59
C LEU A 24 1.92 -1.37 -4.52
N VAL A 25 1.62 -0.37 -5.35
CA VAL A 25 2.65 0.37 -6.11
C VAL A 25 2.69 1.78 -5.55
N CYS A 26 3.82 2.14 -4.96
CA CYS A 26 4.02 3.41 -4.30
C CYS A 26 5.09 4.27 -4.98
N VAL A 27 5.02 5.55 -4.66
CA VAL A 27 6.01 6.57 -4.98
C VAL A 27 6.34 7.35 -3.70
N PRO A 28 7.48 8.06 -3.65
CA PRO A 28 7.74 9.04 -2.59
C PRO A 28 6.57 10.02 -2.43
N GLY A 29 6.22 10.38 -1.20
CA GLY A 29 5.05 11.23 -0.96
C GLY A 29 5.27 12.69 -1.34
N TYR A 30 6.49 13.19 -1.12
CA TYR A 30 6.90 14.53 -1.53
C TYR A 30 6.88 14.65 -3.06
N GLU A 31 6.09 15.60 -3.57
CA GLU A 31 5.76 15.68 -4.99
C GLU A 31 6.98 15.77 -5.91
N PRO A 32 8.02 16.56 -5.62
CA PRO A 32 9.24 16.59 -6.41
C PRO A 32 9.97 15.24 -6.50
N MET A 33 9.88 14.39 -5.47
CA MET A 33 10.55 13.08 -5.42
C MET A 33 9.73 11.94 -6.02
N ARG A 34 8.47 12.16 -6.39
CA ARG A 34 7.60 11.10 -6.96
C ARG A 34 8.19 10.44 -8.21
N ALA A 35 8.94 11.21 -8.99
CA ALA A 35 9.58 10.73 -10.20
C ALA A 35 10.82 9.86 -9.92
N ASP A 36 11.36 9.91 -8.71
CA ASP A 36 12.70 9.38 -8.39
C ASP A 36 12.69 7.91 -8.01
N ALA A 37 11.55 7.36 -7.62
CA ALA A 37 11.46 5.96 -7.22
C ALA A 37 10.10 5.33 -7.51
N VAL A 38 10.11 4.01 -7.64
CA VAL A 38 8.91 3.17 -7.59
C VAL A 38 9.12 2.10 -6.53
N ILE A 39 8.17 1.96 -5.63
CA ILE A 39 8.19 0.99 -4.55
C ILE A 39 7.05 -0.01 -4.79
N GLU A 40 7.33 -1.30 -4.70
CA GLU A 40 6.32 -2.35 -4.74
C GLU A 40 6.28 -3.07 -3.40
N VAL A 41 5.09 -3.17 -2.81
CA VAL A 41 4.82 -4.04 -1.66
C VAL A 41 3.87 -5.12 -2.15
N ILE A 42 4.35 -6.36 -2.22
CA ILE A 42 3.61 -7.50 -2.74
C ILE A 42 3.27 -8.38 -1.55
N PHE A 43 1.99 -8.43 -1.18
CA PHE A 43 1.56 -9.22 -0.03
C PHE A 43 1.55 -10.71 -0.39
N ASN A 44 1.98 -11.56 0.55
CA ASN A 44 1.93 -13.02 0.35
C ASN A 44 0.50 -13.57 0.37
N ARG A 45 -0.46 -12.77 0.85
CA ARG A 45 -1.91 -13.02 0.81
C ARG A 45 -2.63 -11.71 0.56
N THR A 46 -3.83 -11.77 -0.01
CA THR A 46 -4.60 -10.54 -0.23
C THR A 46 -5.10 -9.94 1.09
N ILE A 47 -5.17 -8.61 1.12
CA ILE A 47 -5.59 -7.81 2.28
C ILE A 47 -6.91 -7.10 1.94
N ASP A 48 -7.85 -7.10 2.88
CA ASP A 48 -9.07 -6.29 2.81
C ASP A 48 -8.82 -4.99 3.59
N PRO A 49 -8.79 -3.80 2.94
CA PRO A 49 -8.53 -2.51 3.56
C PRO A 49 -9.67 -2.02 4.45
N LEU A 50 -10.78 -2.76 4.52
CA LEU A 50 -11.94 -2.44 5.35
C LEU A 50 -12.15 -3.48 6.46
N LYS A 51 -11.33 -4.55 6.52
CA LYS A 51 -11.46 -5.58 7.55
C LYS A 51 -10.17 -5.76 8.33
N PRO A 52 -10.25 -5.85 9.67
CA PRO A 52 -9.09 -6.14 10.48
C PRO A 52 -8.54 -7.54 10.15
N VAL A 53 -7.22 -7.67 10.20
CA VAL A 53 -6.52 -8.93 10.02
C VAL A 53 -6.53 -9.70 11.35
N VAL A 54 -7.71 -10.22 11.73
CA VAL A 54 -7.91 -10.94 12.99
C VAL A 54 -7.24 -12.32 12.93
N GLY A 55 -6.41 -12.65 13.92
CA GLY A 55 -5.77 -13.96 14.06
C GLY A 55 -4.58 -14.24 13.13
N ALA A 56 -4.26 -13.34 12.18
CA ALA A 56 -3.08 -13.44 11.33
C ALA A 56 -2.08 -12.33 11.66
N TYR A 57 -1.16 -12.63 12.59
CA TYR A 57 -0.16 -11.65 13.04
C TYR A 57 0.95 -11.42 12.02
N ASN A 58 1.24 -12.38 11.14
CA ASN A 58 2.25 -12.24 10.09
C ASN A 58 1.60 -12.42 8.71
N LEU A 59 1.52 -11.31 7.97
CA LEU A 59 0.97 -11.30 6.63
C LEU A 59 1.98 -11.74 5.58
N GLY A 60 3.27 -11.46 5.81
CA GLY A 60 4.34 -11.65 4.85
C GLY A 60 4.21 -10.77 3.60
N ALA A 61 5.32 -10.23 3.11
CA ALA A 61 5.38 -9.47 1.88
C ALA A 61 6.77 -9.53 1.25
N ALA A 62 6.83 -9.21 -0.05
CA ALA A 62 8.04 -8.79 -0.71
C ALA A 62 8.03 -7.27 -0.92
N LEU A 63 9.17 -6.63 -0.68
CA LEU A 63 9.43 -5.23 -0.99
C LEU A 63 10.40 -5.15 -2.16
N LYS A 64 10.08 -4.31 -3.15
CA LYS A 64 11.01 -3.89 -4.19
C LYS A 64 11.08 -2.37 -4.19
N PHE A 65 12.28 -1.82 -4.20
CA PHE A 65 12.51 -0.40 -4.38
C PHE A 65 13.35 -0.21 -5.63
N HIS A 66 12.79 0.47 -6.63
CA HIS A 66 13.50 0.86 -7.84
C HIS A 66 13.85 2.33 -7.77
N ASP A 67 15.13 2.63 -7.61
CA ASP A 67 15.68 3.98 -7.65
C ASP A 67 15.89 4.37 -9.11
N LYS A 68 15.15 5.37 -9.59
CA LYS A 68 15.22 5.83 -10.98
C LYS A 68 16.35 6.82 -11.22
N ILE A 69 16.90 7.43 -10.18
CA ILE A 69 18.06 8.32 -10.29
C ILE A 69 19.30 7.48 -10.54
N THR A 70 19.50 6.42 -9.75
CA THR A 70 20.68 5.56 -9.84
C THR A 70 20.49 4.34 -10.74
N GLY A 71 19.24 3.99 -11.07
CA GLY A 71 18.88 2.77 -11.79
C GLY A 71 18.95 1.49 -10.94
N GLN A 72 19.30 1.60 -9.66
CA GLN A 72 19.45 0.45 -8.77
C GLN A 72 18.10 -0.10 -8.32
N THR A 73 18.08 -1.41 -8.02
CA THR A 73 16.89 -2.08 -7.49
C THR A 73 17.26 -2.84 -6.23
N TYR A 74 16.63 -2.46 -5.13
CA TYR A 74 16.67 -3.18 -3.87
C TYR A 74 15.48 -4.14 -3.78
N THR A 75 15.68 -5.36 -3.29
CA THR A 75 14.62 -6.36 -3.12
C THR A 75 14.76 -7.12 -1.81
N ARG A 76 13.65 -7.29 -1.10
CA ARG A 76 13.53 -8.14 0.10
C ARG A 76 12.26 -8.97 0.01
N SER A 77 12.37 -10.28 0.11
CA SER A 77 11.22 -11.21 0.05
C SER A 77 10.73 -11.66 1.42
N ASP A 78 11.38 -11.21 2.49
CA ASP A 78 11.19 -11.64 3.88
C ASP A 78 10.56 -10.53 4.75
N VAL A 79 9.85 -9.57 4.15
CA VAL A 79 9.20 -8.50 4.91
C VAL A 79 8.03 -9.07 5.69
N VAL A 80 8.02 -8.86 6.99
CA VAL A 80 6.91 -9.25 7.87
C VAL A 80 6.07 -8.03 8.16
N LEU A 81 4.81 -8.06 7.72
CA LEU A 81 3.80 -7.04 8.02
C LEU A 81 2.81 -7.57 9.06
N VAL A 82 2.48 -6.73 10.03
CA VAL A 82 1.58 -7.03 11.15
C VAL A 82 0.61 -5.86 11.37
N PRO A 83 -0.59 -6.09 11.93
CA PRO A 83 -1.49 -5.00 12.32
C PRO A 83 -0.84 -4.03 13.32
N ALA A 84 -1.10 -2.74 13.16
CA ALA A 84 -0.58 -1.72 14.06
C ALA A 84 -1.20 -1.80 15.47
N SER A 85 -2.51 -2.09 15.56
CA SER A 85 -3.24 -2.37 16.81
C SER A 85 -4.17 -3.58 16.67
N SER A 86 -4.65 -4.11 17.80
CA SER A 86 -5.35 -5.39 17.88
C SER A 86 -6.87 -5.34 17.61
N MET A 87 -7.50 -4.17 17.53
CA MET A 87 -8.98 -4.09 17.56
C MET A 87 -9.63 -3.49 16.31
N ASP A 88 -8.96 -2.64 15.51
CA ASP A 88 -9.62 -1.96 14.38
C ASP A 88 -8.71 -1.70 13.17
N ASP A 89 -7.44 -2.10 13.19
CA ASP A 89 -6.49 -1.52 12.25
C ASP A 89 -6.22 -2.38 11.01
N VAL A 90 -6.75 -1.88 9.90
CA VAL A 90 -6.29 -2.11 8.51
C VAL A 90 -4.92 -1.46 8.24
N ASN A 91 -4.41 -0.71 9.22
CA ASN A 91 -3.07 -0.15 9.25
C ASN A 91 -2.04 -1.26 9.53
N LEU A 92 -1.00 -1.33 8.71
CA LEU A 92 0.05 -2.32 8.81
C LEU A 92 1.38 -1.65 9.14
N ARG A 93 2.18 -2.32 9.96
CA ARG A 93 3.58 -1.98 10.23
C ARG A 93 4.43 -3.22 10.06
N GLY A 94 5.71 -3.05 9.78
CA GLY A 94 6.59 -4.19 9.63
C GLY A 94 8.00 -3.85 9.21
N GLY A 95 8.70 -4.89 8.77
CA GLY A 95 10.09 -4.77 8.41
C GLY A 95 10.76 -6.09 8.07
N ALA A 96 12.05 -6.01 7.79
CA ALA A 96 12.90 -7.17 7.51
C ALA A 96 14.23 -7.03 8.25
N ALA A 97 14.45 -7.88 9.25
CA ALA A 97 15.69 -8.01 10.03
C ALA A 97 16.35 -6.67 10.45
N GLY A 98 15.56 -5.67 10.86
CA GLY A 98 16.04 -4.35 11.28
C GLY A 98 16.58 -3.45 10.16
N MET A 99 16.60 -3.93 8.91
CA MET A 99 17.08 -3.18 7.73
C MET A 99 15.96 -2.43 7.03
N VAL A 100 14.76 -2.98 7.07
CA VAL A 100 13.55 -2.36 6.50
C VAL A 100 12.60 -2.04 7.63
N HIS A 101 12.05 -0.83 7.62
CA HIS A 101 10.92 -0.42 8.42
C HIS A 101 9.85 0.17 7.51
N ILE A 102 8.64 -0.37 7.58
CA ILE A 102 7.52 0.05 6.74
C ILE A 102 6.27 0.24 7.59
N ARG A 103 5.53 1.30 7.29
CA ARG A 103 4.18 1.54 7.80
C ARG A 103 3.29 1.93 6.64
N ILE A 104 2.11 1.34 6.54
CA ILE A 104 1.13 1.64 5.50
C ILE A 104 -0.29 1.64 6.08
N SER A 105 -1.10 2.60 5.65
CA SER A 105 -2.47 2.83 6.11
C SER A 105 -3.38 3.06 4.91
N PRO A 106 -4.53 2.38 4.79
CA PRO A 106 -5.46 2.68 3.72
C PRO A 106 -6.07 4.07 3.90
N VAL A 107 -6.26 4.77 2.79
CA VAL A 107 -6.97 6.05 2.77
C VAL A 107 -8.46 5.78 2.69
N LEU A 108 -9.17 6.18 3.74
CA LEU A 108 -10.63 6.05 3.83
C LEU A 108 -11.29 7.42 3.69
N LYS A 109 -12.38 7.49 2.92
CA LYS A 109 -13.26 8.66 2.87
C LYS A 109 -14.68 8.21 3.18
N ASN A 110 -15.27 8.75 4.24
CA ASN A 110 -16.61 8.36 4.71
C ASN A 110 -16.76 6.84 4.90
N GLY A 111 -15.73 6.17 5.43
CA GLY A 111 -15.71 4.72 5.64
C GLY A 111 -15.47 3.87 4.40
N ALA A 112 -15.36 4.47 3.21
CA ALA A 112 -15.05 3.76 1.97
C ALA A 112 -13.55 3.82 1.65
N PHE A 113 -12.99 2.71 1.18
CA PHE A 113 -11.61 2.64 0.72
C PHE A 113 -11.44 3.37 -0.61
N MET A 114 -10.46 4.26 -0.67
CA MET A 114 -10.22 5.13 -1.83
C MET A 114 -9.34 4.50 -2.92
N GLY A 115 -8.97 3.23 -2.80
CA GLY A 115 -8.01 2.58 -3.72
C GLY A 115 -6.55 2.88 -3.41
N ARG A 116 -6.26 3.64 -2.34
CA ARG A 116 -4.93 4.19 -2.05
C ARG A 116 -4.50 3.91 -0.61
N TYR A 117 -3.19 3.81 -0.41
CA TYR A 117 -2.56 3.77 0.90
C TYR A 117 -1.55 4.91 1.03
N THR A 118 -1.23 5.29 2.26
CA THR A 118 -0.12 6.20 2.58
C THR A 118 0.68 5.64 3.74
N GLY A 119 1.90 6.15 3.94
CA GLY A 119 2.69 5.78 5.10
C GLY A 119 4.16 6.14 4.95
N ASP A 120 5.03 5.30 5.51
CA ASP A 120 6.46 5.55 5.63
C ASP A 120 7.27 4.32 5.22
N LEU A 121 8.44 4.56 4.63
CA LEU A 121 9.42 3.52 4.31
C LEU A 121 10.83 4.01 4.66
N PHE A 122 11.52 3.22 5.46
CA PHE A 122 12.92 3.41 5.76
C PHE A 122 13.69 2.12 5.45
N ILE A 123 14.75 2.24 4.64
CA ILE A 123 15.68 1.16 4.28
C ILE A 123 17.07 1.61 4.72
N ASN A 124 17.70 0.81 5.56
CA ASN A 124 19.09 0.97 5.99
C ASN A 124 19.75 -0.40 5.98
N ASP A 125 20.11 -0.86 4.80
CA ASP A 125 20.74 -2.15 4.54
C ASP A 125 22.23 -1.92 4.27
N LEU A 126 23.03 -1.97 5.34
CA LEU A 126 24.46 -1.64 5.29
C LEU A 126 25.26 -2.65 4.48
N ASP A 127 24.83 -3.91 4.47
CA ASP A 127 25.51 -5.00 3.75
C ASP A 127 25.44 -4.78 2.24
N SER A 128 24.28 -4.37 1.74
CA SER A 128 24.07 -4.06 0.32
C SER A 128 24.27 -2.57 -0.02
N ARG A 129 24.65 -1.74 0.96
CA ARG A 129 24.85 -0.29 0.84
C ARG A 129 23.63 0.48 0.29
N HIS A 130 22.42 0.03 0.63
CA HIS A 130 21.20 0.73 0.29
C HIS A 130 20.71 1.56 1.48
N TYR A 131 20.50 2.84 1.24
CA TYR A 131 19.93 3.77 2.22
C TYR A 131 18.84 4.62 1.56
N TYR A 132 17.61 4.45 2.03
CA TYR A 132 16.46 5.22 1.56
C TYR A 132 15.61 5.63 2.74
N ASN A 133 15.38 6.93 2.90
CA ASN A 133 14.52 7.47 3.95
C ASN A 133 13.33 8.21 3.34
N LEU A 134 12.22 7.49 3.22
CA LEU A 134 10.92 8.01 2.81
C LEU A 134 10.00 8.03 4.03
N THR A 135 10.38 8.79 5.05
CA THR A 135 9.56 9.07 6.23
C THR A 135 8.83 10.39 6.04
N GLY A 136 7.52 10.37 6.25
CA GLY A 136 6.68 11.55 6.13
C GLY A 136 6.88 12.58 7.23
N THR A 137 6.21 13.70 7.05
CA THR A 137 6.09 14.78 8.04
C THR A 137 4.64 14.85 8.54
N SER A 138 4.33 15.85 9.36
CA SER A 138 2.95 16.15 9.73
C SER A 138 2.07 16.62 8.56
N GLN A 139 2.67 17.02 7.43
CA GLN A 139 1.97 17.62 6.29
C GLN A 139 1.85 16.65 5.12
N GLU A 140 2.81 15.74 4.95
CA GLU A 140 2.88 14.83 3.82
C GLU A 140 3.36 13.44 4.25
N PRO A 141 2.79 12.35 3.71
CA PRO A 141 3.28 11.01 3.99
C PRO A 141 4.64 10.77 3.34
N GLY A 142 5.40 9.79 3.82
CA GLY A 142 6.67 9.40 3.23
C GLY A 142 6.51 8.67 1.89
N ILE A 143 5.45 7.87 1.77
CA ILE A 143 5.05 7.17 0.53
C ILE A 143 3.54 7.29 0.29
N VAL A 144 3.17 7.31 -0.98
CA VAL A 144 1.78 7.24 -1.45
C VAL A 144 1.66 6.07 -2.41
N CYS A 145 0.66 5.22 -2.20
CA CYS A 145 0.50 3.94 -2.88
C CYS A 145 -0.87 3.81 -3.53
N GLU A 146 -0.90 3.12 -4.68
CA GLU A 146 -2.10 2.64 -5.34
C GLU A 146 -2.23 1.13 -5.15
N ALA A 147 -3.44 0.65 -4.86
CA ALA A 147 -3.74 -0.77 -4.89
C ALA A 147 -3.70 -1.32 -6.33
N ARG A 148 -3.16 -2.51 -6.48
CA ARG A 148 -3.02 -3.26 -7.74
C ARG A 148 -3.34 -4.74 -7.53
#